data_AF-A0A849F7A0-F1
#
_entry.id   AF-A0A849F7A0-F1
#
_cell.length_a   1.000
_cell.length_b   1.000
_cell.length_c   1.000
_cell.angle_alpha   90.00
_cell.angle_beta   90.00
_cell.angle_gamma   90.00
#
_symmetry.space_group_name_H-M   'P 1'
#
loop_
_entity.id
_entity.type
_entity.pdbx_description
1 polymer ?
#
loop_
_entity_poly.entity_id
_entity_poly.type
_entity_poly.pdbx_seq_one_letter_code
_entity_poly.pdbx_strand_id
1 'polypeptide(L)'
;MENKILQSAYSPQNFRKRGHQLIDQLADHLDKTLNEKYDKVIQWNLPEYEYVFWKKFLADGNQAHLFSEILKHTTHVHNPKYLGHQVSPPVPLGSLSGLISSLLNNVMAIYE
;
A
#
# COMPACT_ATOMS: atom_id res chain seq x y z
N MET A 1 -3.57 22.18 -19.85
CA MET A 1 -4.13 21.31 -18.79
C MET A 1 -3.12 20.24 -18.38
N GLU A 2 -2.40 19.63 -19.32
CA GLU A 2 -1.36 18.60 -19.09
C GLU A 2 -0.26 18.99 -18.09
N ASN A 3 0.20 20.25 -18.12
CA ASN A 3 1.25 20.72 -17.21
C ASN A 3 0.82 20.69 -15.73
N LYS A 4 -0.48 20.89 -15.43
CA LYS A 4 -0.98 20.87 -14.04
C LYS A 4 -1.01 19.46 -13.44
N ILE A 5 -1.29 18.43 -14.24
CA ILE A 5 -1.33 17.04 -13.78
C ILE A 5 0.09 16.59 -13.41
N LEU A 6 1.06 16.85 -14.29
CA LEU A 6 2.47 16.54 -14.02
C LEU A 6 3.00 17.31 -12.81
N GLN A 7 2.74 18.62 -12.72
CA GLN A 7 3.13 19.41 -11.54
C GLN A 7 2.55 18.83 -10.24
N SER A 8 1.30 18.38 -10.26
CA SER A 8 0.68 17.74 -9.08
C SER A 8 1.32 16.38 -8.75
N ALA A 9 1.67 15.59 -9.76
CA ALA A 9 2.29 14.27 -9.60
C ALA A 9 3.70 14.38 -8.96
N TYR A 10 4.44 15.42 -9.29
CA TYR A 10 5.78 15.69 -8.74
C TYR A 10 5.79 16.66 -7.54
N SER A 11 4.63 16.99 -6.96
CA SER A 11 4.54 17.94 -5.85
C SER A 11 5.14 17.37 -4.54
N PRO A 12 6.19 17.98 -3.97
CA PRO A 12 6.76 17.53 -2.70
C PRO A 12 5.80 17.68 -1.52
N GLN A 13 4.92 18.68 -1.53
CA GLN A 13 3.91 18.90 -0.50
C GLN A 13 2.85 17.79 -0.52
N ASN A 14 2.38 17.39 -1.72
CA ASN A 14 1.46 16.27 -1.87
C ASN A 14 2.12 14.96 -1.42
N PHE A 15 3.39 14.73 -1.80
CA PHE A 15 4.16 13.57 -1.36
C PHE A 15 4.28 13.53 0.17
N ARG A 16 4.67 14.63 0.82
CA ARG A 16 4.75 14.71 2.28
C ARG A 16 3.42 14.37 2.95
N LYS A 17 2.34 15.03 2.52
CA LYS A 17 1.01 14.84 3.12
C LYS A 17 0.52 13.40 2.96
N ARG A 18 0.54 12.88 1.73
CA ARG A 18 0.08 11.50 1.45
C ARG A 18 1.02 10.45 2.04
N GLY A 19 2.32 10.74 2.12
CA GLY A 19 3.33 9.87 2.73
C GLY A 19 3.08 9.69 4.22
N HIS A 20 2.89 10.77 4.99
CA HIS A 20 2.54 10.65 6.42
C HIS A 20 1.24 9.87 6.62
N GLN A 21 0.20 10.20 5.86
CA GLN A 21 -1.06 9.47 5.90
C GLN A 21 -0.88 7.95 5.62
N LEU A 22 -0.05 7.60 4.64
CA LEU A 22 0.26 6.21 4.33
C LEU A 22 0.98 5.52 5.51
N ILE A 23 2.00 6.17 6.08
CA ILE A 23 2.77 5.60 7.19
C ILE A 23 1.86 5.36 8.41
N ASP A 24 0.98 6.30 8.74
CA ASP A 24 0.00 6.14 9.83
C ASP A 24 -0.93 4.95 9.57
N GLN A 25 -1.48 4.84 8.35
CA GLN A 25 -2.36 3.72 7.98
C GLN A 25 -1.64 2.36 7.97
N LEU A 26 -0.37 2.32 7.54
CA LEU A 26 0.45 1.11 7.59
C LEU A 26 0.78 0.70 9.02
N ALA A 27 1.08 1.66 9.89
CA ALA A 27 1.33 1.40 11.30
C ALA A 27 0.07 0.84 12.00
N ASP A 28 -1.10 1.43 11.75
CA ASP A 28 -2.38 0.92 12.26
C ASP A 28 -2.69 -0.49 11.74
N HIS A 29 -2.45 -0.74 10.45
CA HIS A 29 -2.63 -2.07 9.87
C HIS A 29 -1.68 -3.10 10.50
N LEU A 30 -0.41 -2.73 10.68
CA LEU A 30 0.59 -3.59 11.30
C LEU A 30 0.21 -3.95 12.74
N ASP A 31 -0.21 -2.97 13.55
CA ASP A 31 -0.69 -3.20 14.92
C ASP A 31 -1.89 -4.16 14.93
N LYS A 32 -2.87 -3.92 14.06
CA LYS A 32 -4.08 -4.77 14.00
C LYS A 32 -3.78 -6.19 13.52
N THR A 33 -2.85 -6.36 12.60
CA THR A 33 -2.48 -7.69 12.07
C THR A 33 -1.65 -8.48 13.06
N LEU A 34 -0.63 -7.86 13.67
CA LEU A 34 0.23 -8.52 14.67
C LEU A 34 -0.53 -8.89 15.94
N ASN A 35 -1.43 -8.01 16.40
CA ASN A 35 -2.21 -8.22 17.63
C ASN A 35 -3.56 -8.93 17.39
N GLU A 36 -3.71 -9.61 16.24
CA GLU A 36 -4.88 -10.41 15.89
C GLU A 36 -6.23 -9.68 16.02
N LYS A 37 -6.24 -8.36 15.79
CA LYS A 37 -7.47 -7.54 15.84
C LYS A 37 -8.33 -7.69 14.58
N TYR A 38 -7.87 -8.45 13.60
CA TYR A 38 -8.65 -8.85 12.42
C TYR A 38 -9.14 -10.29 12.58
N ASP A 39 -10.44 -10.51 12.40
CA ASP A 39 -11.06 -11.84 12.47
C ASP A 39 -10.57 -12.80 11.38
N LYS A 40 -10.14 -12.25 10.23
CA LYS A 40 -9.69 -13.02 9.06
C LYS A 40 -8.36 -12.50 8.54
N VAL A 41 -7.53 -13.41 8.04
CA VAL A 41 -6.26 -13.10 7.36
C VAL A 41 -6.46 -12.66 5.91
N ILE A 42 -7.64 -12.90 5.34
CA ILE A 42 -8.04 -12.46 4.00
C ILE A 42 -9.55 -12.23 4.00
N GLN A 43 -9.99 -11.12 3.42
CA GLN A 43 -11.40 -10.90 3.08
C GLN A 43 -11.68 -11.54 1.72
N TRP A 44 -11.75 -12.87 1.71
CA TRP A 44 -11.85 -13.65 0.47
C TRP A 44 -13.07 -13.24 -0.36
N ASN A 45 -12.86 -13.09 -1.66
CA ASN A 45 -13.89 -12.78 -2.63
C ASN A 45 -13.53 -13.37 -4.01
N LEU A 46 -14.52 -13.49 -4.90
CA LEU A 46 -14.25 -13.93 -6.27
C LEU A 46 -13.49 -12.85 -7.07
N PRO A 47 -12.55 -13.24 -7.95
CA PRO A 47 -11.77 -12.29 -8.75
C PRO A 47 -12.62 -11.31 -9.57
N GLU A 48 -13.78 -11.75 -10.06
CA GLU A 48 -14.70 -10.93 -10.85
C GLU A 48 -15.30 -9.78 -10.01
N TYR A 49 -15.54 -10.04 -8.72
CA TYR A 49 -16.07 -9.02 -7.81
C TYR A 49 -14.99 -8.00 -7.43
N GLU A 50 -13.75 -8.44 -7.20
CA GLU A 50 -12.62 -7.52 -7.03
C GLU A 50 -12.38 -6.68 -8.29
N TYR A 51 -12.43 -7.29 -9.47
CA TYR A 51 -12.31 -6.58 -10.75
C TYR A 51 -13.37 -5.48 -10.89
N VAL A 52 -14.64 -5.81 -10.65
CA VAL A 52 -15.74 -4.84 -10.73
C VAL A 52 -15.55 -3.72 -9.70
N PHE A 53 -15.16 -4.06 -8.47
CA PHE A 53 -14.88 -3.09 -7.42
C PHE A 53 -13.77 -2.11 -7.82
N TRP A 54 -12.60 -2.61 -8.20
CA TRP A 54 -11.45 -1.77 -8.54
C TRP A 54 -11.70 -0.92 -9.77
N LYS A 55 -12.37 -1.47 -10.80
CA LYS A 55 -12.75 -0.70 -11.98
C LYS A 55 -13.64 0.50 -11.61
N LYS A 56 -14.63 0.28 -10.74
CA LYS A 56 -15.51 1.35 -10.27
C LYS A 56 -14.79 2.34 -9.37
N PHE A 57 -13.98 1.87 -8.43
CA PHE A 57 -13.23 2.73 -7.52
C PHE A 57 -12.22 3.63 -8.25
N LEU A 58 -11.54 3.12 -9.27
CA LEU A 58 -10.59 3.93 -10.04
C LEU A 58 -11.27 4.94 -10.96
N ALA A 59 -12.51 4.69 -11.39
CA ALA A 59 -13.28 5.62 -12.21
C ALA A 59 -13.95 6.73 -11.35
N ASP A 60 -14.63 6.33 -10.27
CA ASP A 60 -15.56 7.21 -9.55
C ASP A 60 -15.23 7.37 -8.05
N GLY A 61 -14.22 6.64 -7.56
CA GLY A 61 -13.88 6.59 -6.14
C GLY A 61 -13.07 7.79 -5.64
N ASN A 62 -13.00 7.91 -4.31
CA ASN A 62 -12.20 8.95 -3.67
C ASN A 62 -10.74 8.51 -3.57
N GLN A 63 -9.85 9.19 -4.31
CA GLN A 63 -8.40 8.95 -4.30
C GLN A 63 -7.77 9.05 -2.91
N ALA A 64 -8.34 9.83 -2.00
CA ALA A 64 -7.87 9.94 -0.62
C ALA A 64 -7.98 8.61 0.17
N HIS A 65 -8.84 7.69 -0.28
CA HIS A 65 -9.07 6.39 0.35
C HIS A 65 -8.30 5.25 -0.32
N LEU A 66 -7.54 5.51 -1.39
CA LEU A 66 -6.86 4.45 -2.16
C LEU A 66 -6.04 3.51 -1.27
N PHE A 67 -5.22 4.05 -0.38
CA PHE A 67 -4.37 3.25 0.51
C PHE A 67 -5.21 2.43 1.50
N SER A 68 -6.24 3.01 2.11
CA SER A 68 -7.12 2.29 3.02
C SER A 68 -7.94 1.19 2.31
N GLU A 69 -8.36 1.40 1.07
CA GLU A 69 -9.04 0.36 0.30
C GLU A 69 -8.10 -0.78 -0.07
N ILE A 70 -6.86 -0.48 -0.49
CA ILE A 70 -5.85 -1.52 -0.74
C ILE A 70 -5.62 -2.38 0.51
N LEU A 71 -5.51 -1.75 1.68
CA LEU A 71 -5.31 -2.46 2.95
C LEU A 71 -6.51 -3.32 3.38
N LYS A 72 -7.73 -3.00 2.95
CA LYS A 72 -8.93 -3.82 3.21
C LYS A 72 -9.03 -5.04 2.31
N HIS A 73 -8.54 -4.92 1.08
CA HIS A 73 -8.65 -5.93 0.02
C HIS A 73 -7.37 -6.75 -0.18
N THR A 74 -6.45 -6.71 0.79
CA THR A 74 -5.18 -7.47 0.76
C THR A 74 -5.19 -8.63 1.74
N THR A 75 -4.25 -9.56 1.57
CA THR A 75 -3.96 -10.61 2.53
C THR A 75 -3.09 -10.05 3.66
N HIS A 76 -3.51 -10.27 4.91
CA HIS A 76 -2.83 -9.84 6.12
C HIS A 76 -1.66 -10.75 6.45
N VAL A 77 -0.57 -10.64 5.68
CA VAL A 77 0.58 -11.56 5.79
C VAL A 77 1.27 -11.51 7.17
N HIS A 78 1.25 -10.36 7.85
CA HIS A 78 1.80 -10.21 9.20
C HIS A 78 0.96 -10.85 10.31
N ASN A 79 -0.23 -11.36 10.01
CA ASN A 79 -1.05 -12.04 11.01
C ASN A 79 -0.43 -13.40 11.39
N PRO A 80 -0.19 -13.71 12.68
CA PRO A 80 0.43 -14.97 13.12
C PRO A 80 -0.30 -16.25 12.68
N LYS A 81 -1.60 -16.15 12.39
CA LYS A 81 -2.43 -17.27 11.91
C LYS A 81 -2.36 -17.47 10.39
N TYR A 82 -1.66 -16.60 9.66
CA TYR A 82 -1.51 -16.72 8.22
C TYR A 82 -0.47 -17.79 7.84
N LEU A 83 -0.91 -18.84 7.14
CA LEU A 83 -0.08 -19.97 6.68
C LEU A 83 -0.19 -20.17 5.15
N GLY A 84 -0.18 -19.08 4.38
CA GLY A 84 -0.53 -19.13 2.96
C GLY A 84 0.59 -19.43 1.94
N HIS A 85 1.84 -19.03 2.18
CA HIS A 85 2.94 -19.29 1.20
C HIS A 85 4.36 -19.11 1.76
N GLN A 86 5.36 -19.58 1.00
CA GLN A 86 6.82 -19.48 1.24
C GLN A 86 7.42 -18.05 1.21
N VAL A 87 6.59 -16.99 1.18
CA VAL A 87 7.06 -15.60 1.20
C VAL A 87 6.82 -15.04 2.60
N SER A 88 7.90 -14.73 3.30
CA SER A 88 7.82 -14.22 4.67
C SER A 88 7.28 -12.78 4.71
N PRO A 89 6.50 -12.41 5.73
CA PRO A 89 6.08 -11.03 5.94
C PRO A 89 7.31 -10.12 6.08
N PRO A 90 7.37 -8.96 5.41
CA PRO A 90 8.52 -8.07 5.49
C PRO A 90 8.65 -7.47 6.89
N VAL A 91 9.87 -7.34 7.40
CA VAL A 91 10.10 -6.52 8.60
C VAL A 91 9.80 -5.05 8.28
N PRO A 92 9.20 -4.26 9.21
CA PRO A 92 8.78 -2.88 8.91
C PRO A 92 9.92 -1.97 8.42
N LEU A 93 11.12 -2.14 8.98
CA LEU A 93 12.31 -1.41 8.52
C LEU A 93 12.65 -1.72 7.05
N GLY A 94 12.47 -2.98 6.62
CA GLY A 94 12.67 -3.39 5.24
C GLY A 94 11.69 -2.71 4.29
N SER A 95 10.43 -2.54 4.70
CA SER A 95 9.43 -1.79 3.94
C SER A 95 9.81 -0.31 3.77
N LEU A 96 10.34 0.33 4.81
CA LEU A 96 10.85 1.71 4.72
C LEU A 96 12.06 1.82 3.79
N SER A 97 13.00 0.87 3.86
CA SER A 97 14.12 0.80 2.91
C SER A 97 13.65 0.62 1.47
N GLY A 98 12.60 -0.19 1.25
CA GLY A 98 11.96 -0.33 -0.06
C GLY A 98 11.34 0.97 -0.57
N LEU A 99 10.75 1.79 0.31
CA LEU A 99 10.24 3.12 -0.04
C LEU A 99 11.36 4.06 -0.52
N ILE A 100 12.50 4.06 0.18
CA ILE A 100 13.69 4.84 -0.22
C ILE A 100 14.18 4.39 -1.59
N SER A 101 14.37 3.08 -1.77
CA SER A 101 14.80 2.49 -3.04
C SER A 101 13.84 2.84 -4.19
N SER A 102 12.52 2.76 -3.94
CA SER A 102 11.50 3.09 -4.95
C SER A 102 11.50 4.56 -5.35
N LEU A 103 11.71 5.48 -4.39
CA LEU A 103 11.69 6.92 -4.68
C LEU A 103 12.96 7.38 -5.39
N LEU A 104 14.12 6.91 -4.94
CA LEU A 104 15.40 7.29 -5.53
C LEU A 104 15.62 6.60 -6.88
N ASN A 105 15.14 5.37 -7.02
CA ASN A 105 15.27 4.55 -8.23
C ASN A 105 16.71 4.57 -8.80
N ASN A 106 17.71 4.61 -7.90
CA ASN A 106 19.11 4.62 -8.29
C ASN A 106 19.45 3.27 -8.90
N VAL A 107 19.92 3.28 -10.14
CA VAL A 107 20.28 2.07 -10.87
C VAL A 107 21.61 1.54 -10.32
N MET A 108 21.70 0.24 -10.08
CA MET A 108 22.93 -0.40 -9.58
C MET A 108 24.06 -0.51 -10.64
N ALA A 109 23.82 -0.01 -11.86
CA ALA A 109 24.69 -0.24 -13.01
C ALA A 109 25.89 0.71 -13.06
N ILE A 110 25.76 1.90 -12.46
CA ILE A 110 26.78 2.95 -12.49
C ILE A 110 26.88 3.53 -11.07
N TYR A 111 28.10 3.83 -10.64
CA TYR A 111 28.37 4.35 -9.30
C TYR A 111 28.01 5.84 -9.16
N GLU A 112 28.18 6.64 -10.22
CA GLU A 112 27.95 8.10 -10.24
C GLU A 112 26.50 8.53 -10.53
#